data_AF-A0A942GEE8-F1
#
_entry.id   AF-A0A942GEE8-F1
#
_cell.length_a   1.000
_cell.length_b   1.000
_cell.length_c   1.000
_cell.angle_alpha   90.00
_cell.angle_beta   90.00
_cell.angle_gamma   90.00
#
_symmetry.space_group_name_H-M   'P 1'
#
loop_
_entity.id
_entity.type
_entity.pdbx_description
1 polymer ?
#
loop_
_entity_poly.entity_id
_entity_poly.type
_entity_poly.pdbx_seq_one_letter_code
_entity_poly.pdbx_strand_id
1 'polypeptide(L)'
;MRISSLTFLLLSIVPLLFALIWQNQATLNEEHRVQLQTRIEELNDEYMETVNELHEATDEKDNLFQQLDEAMEKIEDVEKRNAELEQILFNQTETYRVAVALQGATMPALSQSSFTEKMYERAWARLGAHGLKGIGASLVTAEERYGVNSLIIAAIAFLESGGGRSRIAREKNNLFGLGAADASPFASALSFSRKQESVYFVANLLRYSYLCRWGRHYRGNNLVAINVRYASDPFWANKVGRAMARIARAAIPQGR
;
A
#
# COMPACT_ATOMS: atom_id res chain seq x y z
N MET A 1 -46.58 -23.37 109.26
CA MET A 1 -46.45 -21.99 108.77
C MET A 1 -47.56 -21.71 107.77
N ARG A 2 -48.53 -20.84 108.11
CA ARG A 2 -49.54 -20.38 107.14
C ARG A 2 -48.94 -19.21 106.37
N ILE A 3 -48.56 -19.43 105.11
CA ILE A 3 -48.20 -18.37 104.17
C ILE A 3 -49.46 -17.49 104.02
N SER A 4 -49.33 -16.16 104.16
CA SER A 4 -50.50 -15.28 104.01
C SER A 4 -50.97 -15.35 102.55
N SER A 5 -52.29 -15.30 102.33
CA SER A 5 -52.86 -15.37 100.98
C SER A 5 -52.23 -14.34 100.03
N LEU A 6 -51.87 -13.15 100.54
CA LEU A 6 -51.13 -12.12 99.80
C LEU A 6 -49.72 -12.55 99.38
N THR A 7 -48.95 -13.17 100.27
CA THR A 7 -47.59 -13.62 99.96
C THR A 7 -47.57 -14.76 98.94
N PHE A 8 -48.57 -15.65 98.98
CA PHE A 8 -48.73 -16.69 97.96
C PHE A 8 -49.15 -16.13 96.59
N LEU A 9 -50.00 -15.10 96.57
CA LEU A 9 -50.42 -14.40 95.36
C LEU A 9 -49.25 -13.65 94.69
N LEU A 10 -48.41 -12.97 95.48
CA LEU A 10 -47.23 -12.25 94.99
C LEU A 10 -46.17 -13.21 94.42
N LEU A 11 -45.97 -14.36 95.07
CA LEU A 11 -45.05 -15.41 94.60
C LEU A 11 -45.49 -16.05 93.28
N SER A 12 -46.79 -16.06 92.96
CA SER A 12 -47.30 -16.60 91.70
C SER A 12 -47.42 -15.55 90.58
N ILE A 13 -47.73 -14.30 90.91
CA ILE A 13 -47.93 -13.22 89.93
C ILE A 13 -46.61 -12.71 89.33
N VAL A 14 -45.56 -12.57 90.13
CA VAL A 14 -44.26 -12.03 89.64
C VAL A 14 -43.63 -12.93 88.57
N PRO A 15 -43.57 -14.27 88.72
CA PRO A 15 -43.10 -15.16 87.65
C PRO A 15 -43.98 -15.12 86.40
N LEU A 16 -45.30 -14.98 86.55
CA LEU A 16 -46.24 -14.86 85.43
C LEU A 16 -46.02 -13.57 84.64
N LEU A 17 -45.85 -12.42 85.32
CA LEU A 17 -45.52 -11.15 84.69
C LEU A 17 -44.16 -11.19 83.99
N PHE A 18 -43.16 -11.81 84.62
CA PHE A 18 -41.84 -11.99 84.01
C PHE A 18 -41.92 -12.88 82.76
N ALA A 19 -42.66 -14.00 82.82
CA ALA A 19 -42.90 -14.86 81.67
C ALA A 19 -43.63 -14.12 80.55
N LEU A 20 -44.59 -13.25 80.87
CA LEU A 20 -45.33 -12.44 79.90
C LEU A 20 -44.42 -11.39 79.23
N ILE A 21 -43.59 -10.69 80.01
CA ILE A 21 -42.62 -9.71 79.50
C ILE A 21 -41.56 -10.41 78.63
N TRP A 22 -41.07 -11.56 79.08
CA TRP A 22 -40.13 -12.38 78.34
C TRP A 22 -40.72 -12.86 77.02
N GLN A 23 -41.97 -13.34 77.04
CA GLN A 23 -42.68 -13.76 75.83
C GLN A 23 -42.88 -12.60 74.86
N ASN A 24 -43.24 -11.41 75.35
CA ASN A 24 -43.37 -10.21 74.53
C ASN A 24 -42.02 -9.72 73.95
N GLN A 25 -40.93 -9.83 74.73
CA GLN A 25 -39.58 -9.53 74.24
C GLN A 25 -39.11 -10.57 73.20
N ALA A 26 -39.43 -11.85 73.42
CA ALA A 26 -39.13 -12.91 72.47
C ALA A 26 -39.86 -12.69 71.14
N THR A 27 -41.14 -12.30 71.17
CA THR A 27 -41.91 -12.00 69.94
C THR A 27 -41.37 -10.78 69.20
N LEU A 28 -41.06 -9.67 69.91
CA LEU A 28 -40.46 -8.48 69.28
C LEU A 28 -39.09 -8.77 68.64
N ASN A 29 -38.27 -9.59 69.31
CA ASN A 29 -36.98 -10.00 68.76
C ASN A 29 -37.13 -10.88 67.53
N GLU A 30 -38.16 -11.73 67.48
CA GLU A 30 -38.46 -12.56 66.32
C GLU A 30 -38.93 -11.72 65.13
N GLU A 31 -39.82 -10.76 65.35
CA GLU A 31 -40.27 -9.81 64.32
C GLU A 31 -39.09 -9.02 63.72
N HIS A 32 -38.18 -8.53 64.56
CA HIS A 32 -36.99 -7.81 64.11
C HIS A 32 -36.01 -8.73 63.35
N ARG A 33 -35.85 -9.99 63.78
CA ARG A 33 -35.04 -10.99 63.05
C ARG A 33 -35.61 -11.28 61.67
N VAL A 34 -36.93 -11.42 61.57
CA VAL A 34 -37.62 -11.62 60.29
C VAL A 34 -37.43 -10.41 59.38
N GLN A 35 -37.60 -9.17 59.88
CA GLN A 35 -37.36 -7.95 59.10
C GLN A 35 -35.92 -7.86 58.58
N LEU A 36 -34.93 -8.18 59.43
CA LEU A 36 -33.53 -8.20 59.02
C LEU A 36 -33.26 -9.26 57.95
N GLN A 37 -33.87 -10.45 58.06
CA GLN A 37 -33.74 -11.50 57.03
C GLN A 37 -34.34 -11.06 55.70
N THR A 38 -35.55 -10.50 55.70
CA THR A 38 -36.17 -9.95 54.48
C THR A 38 -35.29 -8.86 53.87
N ARG A 39 -34.73 -7.96 54.69
CA ARG A 39 -33.85 -6.91 54.18
C ARG A 39 -32.56 -7.45 53.58
N ILE A 40 -32.00 -8.52 54.15
CA ILE A 40 -30.82 -9.21 53.62
C ILE A 40 -31.15 -9.86 52.27
N GLU A 41 -32.31 -10.51 52.16
CA GLU A 41 -32.78 -11.12 50.90
C GLU A 41 -32.95 -10.06 49.81
N GLU A 42 -33.66 -8.96 50.09
CA GLU A 42 -33.82 -7.84 49.15
C GLU A 42 -32.47 -7.26 48.69
N LEU A 43 -31.54 -7.03 49.63
CA LEU A 43 -30.22 -6.47 49.30
C LEU A 43 -29.39 -7.45 48.46
N ASN A 44 -29.55 -8.75 48.71
CA ASN A 44 -28.87 -9.79 47.96
C ASN A 44 -29.42 -9.89 46.53
N ASP A 45 -30.73 -9.76 46.36
CA ASP A 45 -31.36 -9.73 45.04
C ASP A 45 -30.89 -8.51 44.23
N GLU A 46 -30.87 -7.32 44.82
CA GLU A 46 -30.36 -6.07 44.20
C GLU A 46 -28.87 -6.18 43.85
N TYR A 47 -28.07 -6.78 44.75
CA TYR A 47 -26.66 -7.06 44.49
C TYR A 47 -26.47 -8.00 43.31
N MET A 48 -27.24 -9.08 43.23
CA MET A 48 -27.17 -10.05 42.14
C MET A 48 -27.60 -9.44 40.81
N GLU A 49 -28.62 -8.57 40.79
CA GLU A 49 -29.03 -7.81 39.60
C GLU A 49 -27.90 -6.90 39.11
N THR A 50 -27.29 -6.14 40.01
CA THR A 50 -26.15 -5.25 39.68
C THR A 50 -24.95 -6.04 39.12
N VAL A 51 -24.67 -7.23 39.68
CA VAL A 51 -23.60 -8.12 39.20
C VAL A 51 -23.89 -8.61 37.79
N ASN A 52 -25.15 -8.97 37.48
CA ASN A 52 -25.54 -9.39 36.14
C ASN A 52 -25.41 -8.24 35.14
N GLU A 53 -25.91 -7.05 35.46
CA GLU A 53 -25.76 -5.87 34.60
C GLU A 53 -24.28 -5.54 34.33
N LEU A 54 -23.43 -5.63 35.35
CA LEU A 54 -21.99 -5.41 35.21
C LEU A 54 -21.34 -6.47 34.31
N HIS A 55 -21.78 -7.73 34.41
CA HIS A 55 -21.29 -8.81 33.55
C HIS A 55 -21.70 -8.57 32.09
N GLU A 56 -22.97 -8.25 31.84
CA GLU A 56 -23.48 -7.93 30.49
C GLU A 56 -22.74 -6.72 29.89
N ALA A 57 -22.54 -5.66 30.68
CA ALA A 57 -21.77 -4.49 30.25
C ALA A 57 -20.30 -4.84 29.94
N THR A 58 -19.72 -5.78 30.67
CA THR A 58 -18.34 -6.25 30.41
C THR A 58 -18.27 -7.03 29.11
N ASP A 59 -19.23 -7.92 28.86
CA ASP A 59 -19.31 -8.69 27.62
C ASP A 59 -19.56 -7.79 26.40
N GLU A 60 -20.43 -6.79 26.54
CA GLU A 60 -20.67 -5.79 25.49
C GLU A 60 -19.39 -4.99 25.20
N LYS A 61 -18.70 -4.55 26.25
CA LYS A 61 -17.43 -3.82 26.13
C LYS A 61 -16.39 -4.67 25.40
N ASP A 62 -16.27 -5.96 25.70
CA ASP A 62 -15.31 -6.86 25.04
C ASP A 62 -15.67 -7.07 23.55
N ASN A 63 -16.96 -7.21 23.22
CA ASN A 63 -17.42 -7.28 21.83
C ASN A 63 -17.13 -5.98 21.05
N LEU A 64 -17.36 -4.81 21.67
CA LEU A 64 -17.04 -3.51 21.08
C LEU A 64 -15.54 -3.35 20.83
N PHE A 65 -14.69 -3.83 21.75
CA PHE A 65 -13.23 -3.83 21.54
C PHE A 65 -12.83 -4.70 20.36
N GLN A 66 -13.41 -5.89 20.21
CA GLN A 66 -13.14 -6.73 19.05
C GLN A 66 -13.55 -6.05 17.72
N GLN A 67 -14.72 -5.42 17.69
CA GLN A 67 -15.17 -4.67 16.50
C GLN A 67 -14.25 -3.48 16.18
N LEU A 68 -13.72 -2.81 17.22
CA LEU A 68 -12.77 -1.71 17.06
C LEU A 68 -11.46 -2.20 16.44
N ASP A 69 -10.92 -3.32 16.90
CA ASP A 69 -9.69 -3.91 16.35
C ASP A 69 -9.87 -4.29 14.87
N GLU A 70 -10.99 -4.93 14.52
CA GLU A 70 -11.32 -5.26 13.13
C GLU A 70 -11.49 -4.00 12.25
N ALA A 71 -12.07 -2.93 12.80
CA ALA A 71 -12.22 -1.67 12.09
C ALA A 71 -10.86 -0.99 11.86
N MET A 72 -9.95 -1.04 12.84
CA MET A 72 -8.59 -0.50 12.71
C MET A 72 -7.79 -1.24 11.63
N GLU A 73 -7.85 -2.56 11.58
CA GLU A 73 -7.18 -3.35 10.53
C GLU A 73 -7.70 -2.98 9.12
N LYS A 74 -9.02 -2.80 8.97
CA LYS A 74 -9.62 -2.36 7.70
C LYS A 74 -9.18 -0.96 7.31
N ILE A 75 -9.04 -0.04 8.27
CA ILE A 75 -8.55 1.32 8.01
C ILE A 75 -7.10 1.27 7.50
N GLU A 76 -6.23 0.46 8.11
CA GLU A 76 -4.84 0.30 7.68
C GLU A 76 -4.75 -0.22 6.23
N ASP A 77 -5.57 -1.20 5.86
CA ASP A 77 -5.60 -1.70 4.47
C ASP A 77 -6.09 -0.64 3.48
N VAL A 78 -7.11 0.15 3.86
CA VAL A 78 -7.61 1.28 3.05
C VAL A 78 -6.55 2.37 2.89
N GLU A 79 -5.82 2.72 3.94
CA GLU A 79 -4.73 3.71 3.88
C GLU A 79 -3.62 3.26 2.94
N LYS A 80 -3.23 1.99 3.02
CA LYS A 80 -2.26 1.39 2.10
C LYS A 80 -2.74 1.43 0.66
N ARG A 81 -4.01 1.08 0.42
CA ARG A 81 -4.65 1.15 -0.90
C ARG A 81 -4.68 2.58 -1.44
N ASN A 82 -4.97 3.56 -0.59
CA ASN A 82 -4.99 4.97 -0.95
C ASN A 82 -3.59 5.47 -1.36
N ALA A 83 -2.54 5.12 -0.60
CA ALA A 83 -1.17 5.46 -0.96
C ALA A 83 -0.76 4.87 -2.31
N GLU A 84 -1.14 3.60 -2.58
CA GLU A 84 -0.91 2.97 -3.88
C GLU A 84 -1.66 3.71 -5.02
N LEU A 85 -2.90 4.12 -4.79
CA LEU A 85 -3.72 4.85 -5.75
C LEU A 85 -3.17 6.26 -6.04
N GLU A 86 -2.74 6.98 -5.00
CA GLU A 86 -2.08 8.28 -5.15
C GLU A 86 -0.83 8.17 -6.00
N GLN A 87 0.00 7.15 -5.74
CA GLN A 87 1.19 6.90 -6.54
C GLN A 87 0.84 6.54 -7.99
N ILE A 88 -0.23 5.76 -8.22
CA ILE A 88 -0.73 5.47 -9.56
C ILE A 88 -1.21 6.75 -10.26
N LEU A 89 -1.98 7.60 -9.58
CA LEU A 89 -2.54 8.83 -10.15
C LEU A 89 -1.44 9.86 -10.46
N PHE A 90 -0.47 10.00 -9.57
CA PHE A 90 0.73 10.83 -9.79
C PHE A 90 1.51 10.33 -11.01
N ASN A 91 1.81 9.03 -11.06
CA ASN A 91 2.51 8.43 -12.18
C ASN A 91 1.72 8.57 -13.49
N GLN A 92 0.39 8.41 -13.45
CA GLN A 92 -0.47 8.65 -14.62
C GLN A 92 -0.36 10.10 -15.11
N THR A 93 -0.47 11.08 -14.21
CA THR A 93 -0.40 12.51 -14.53
C THR A 93 0.92 12.84 -15.22
N GLU A 94 2.05 12.42 -14.66
CA GLU A 94 3.36 12.66 -15.27
C GLU A 94 3.53 11.89 -16.58
N THR A 95 3.08 10.63 -16.64
CA THR A 95 3.12 9.81 -17.84
C THR A 95 2.33 10.43 -19.00
N TYR A 96 1.13 10.93 -18.74
CA TYR A 96 0.31 11.63 -19.74
C TYR A 96 0.95 12.96 -20.17
N ARG A 97 1.47 13.73 -19.22
CA ARG A 97 2.14 15.01 -19.49
C ARG A 97 3.36 14.82 -20.40
N VAL A 98 4.19 13.83 -20.08
CA VAL A 98 5.41 13.49 -20.83
C VAL A 98 5.09 12.90 -22.21
N ALA A 99 4.19 11.92 -22.28
CA ALA A 99 4.04 11.11 -23.48
C ALA A 99 3.02 11.65 -24.49
N VAL A 100 2.03 12.42 -24.04
CA VAL A 100 0.90 12.88 -24.88
C VAL A 100 0.91 14.40 -25.06
N ALA A 101 1.14 15.18 -24.00
CA ALA A 101 1.04 16.64 -24.08
C ALA A 101 2.27 17.31 -24.71
N LEU A 102 3.48 16.75 -24.54
CA LEU A 102 4.74 17.36 -25.01
C LEU A 102 5.21 16.92 -26.40
N GLN A 103 4.38 16.24 -27.21
CA GLN A 103 4.80 15.67 -28.50
C GLN A 103 6.15 14.93 -28.38
N GLY A 104 6.22 13.79 -27.67
CA GLY A 104 7.43 13.16 -27.08
C GLY A 104 8.78 13.27 -27.81
N ALA A 105 8.82 13.48 -29.12
CA ALA A 105 10.00 13.91 -29.88
C ALA A 105 10.65 15.23 -29.41
N THR A 106 9.90 16.22 -28.91
CA THR A 106 10.42 17.54 -28.53
C THR A 106 10.66 17.70 -27.03
N MET A 107 10.27 16.73 -26.21
CA MET A 107 10.53 16.70 -24.77
C MET A 107 12.05 16.79 -24.48
N PRO A 108 12.47 17.56 -23.46
CA PRO A 108 13.84 17.53 -22.96
C PRO A 108 14.25 16.11 -22.53
N ALA A 109 15.28 15.55 -23.15
CA ALA A 109 15.72 14.18 -22.92
C ALA A 109 16.40 13.95 -21.56
N LEU A 110 16.65 15.03 -20.81
CA LEU A 110 17.19 15.00 -19.45
C LEU A 110 16.12 15.26 -18.37
N SER A 111 14.83 15.29 -18.73
CA SER A 111 13.75 15.30 -17.75
C SER A 111 13.63 13.94 -17.05
N GLN A 112 13.11 13.92 -15.83
CA GLN A 112 12.75 12.68 -15.16
C GLN A 112 11.48 12.07 -15.76
N SER A 113 11.43 10.74 -15.86
CA SER A 113 10.26 10.03 -16.38
C SER A 113 9.20 9.74 -15.31
N SER A 114 9.60 9.61 -14.05
CA SER A 114 8.78 9.08 -12.93
C SER A 114 8.29 7.64 -13.14
N PHE A 115 8.87 6.88 -14.08
CA PHE A 115 8.51 5.47 -14.28
C PHE A 115 9.20 4.58 -13.25
N THR A 116 8.42 3.68 -12.67
CA THR A 116 8.93 2.61 -11.82
C THR A 116 9.25 1.36 -12.65
N GLU A 117 10.07 0.46 -12.10
CA GLU A 117 10.30 -0.87 -12.69
C GLU A 117 8.99 -1.60 -12.98
N LYS A 118 8.04 -1.61 -12.02
CA LYS A 118 6.74 -2.27 -12.17
C LYS A 118 5.94 -1.73 -13.35
N MET A 119 6.05 -0.42 -13.64
CA MET A 119 5.40 0.19 -14.79
C MET A 119 5.97 -0.33 -16.11
N TYR A 120 7.29 -0.47 -16.23
CA TYR A 120 7.92 -1.06 -17.42
C TYR A 120 7.52 -2.51 -17.61
N GLU A 121 7.61 -3.34 -16.56
CA GLU A 121 7.26 -4.76 -16.67
C GLU A 121 5.79 -4.97 -17.07
N ARG A 122 4.88 -4.13 -16.54
CA ARG A 122 3.48 -4.10 -16.97
C ARG A 122 3.34 -3.71 -18.44
N ALA A 123 4.05 -2.67 -18.87
CA ALA A 123 4.01 -2.22 -20.26
C ALA A 123 4.51 -3.31 -21.22
N TRP A 124 5.60 -4.01 -20.88
CA TRP A 124 6.13 -5.10 -21.70
C TRP A 124 5.17 -6.26 -21.83
N ALA A 125 4.50 -6.64 -20.74
CA ALA A 125 3.50 -7.70 -20.76
C ALA A 125 2.34 -7.35 -21.72
N ARG A 126 1.79 -6.13 -21.63
CA ARG A 126 0.65 -5.71 -22.43
C ARG A 126 0.97 -5.44 -23.90
N LEU A 127 2.18 -4.99 -24.19
CA LEU A 127 2.63 -4.75 -25.57
C LEU A 127 3.14 -6.02 -26.27
N GLY A 128 3.16 -7.18 -25.60
CA GLY A 128 3.76 -8.41 -26.12
C GLY A 128 5.28 -8.31 -26.31
N ALA A 129 5.93 -7.37 -25.61
CA ALA A 129 7.36 -7.07 -25.71
C ALA A 129 8.19 -7.95 -24.77
N HIS A 130 7.92 -9.26 -24.75
CA HIS A 130 8.51 -10.19 -23.77
C HIS A 130 10.04 -10.23 -23.82
N GLY A 131 10.65 -9.85 -24.96
CA GLY A 131 12.10 -9.74 -25.09
C GLY A 131 12.72 -8.59 -24.29
N LEU A 132 11.92 -7.66 -23.76
CA LEU A 132 12.36 -6.58 -22.86
C LEU A 132 12.08 -6.87 -21.39
N LYS A 133 11.43 -8.00 -21.07
CA LYS A 133 11.12 -8.37 -19.68
C LYS A 133 12.41 -8.40 -18.83
N GLY A 134 12.35 -7.83 -17.64
CA GLY A 134 13.45 -7.82 -16.66
C GLY A 134 14.51 -6.73 -16.88
N ILE A 135 14.27 -5.77 -17.78
CA ILE A 135 15.14 -4.59 -17.92
C ILE A 135 14.58 -3.35 -17.19
N GLY A 136 13.38 -3.43 -16.60
CA GLY A 136 12.73 -2.30 -15.91
C GLY A 136 13.62 -1.64 -14.86
N ALA A 137 14.23 -2.43 -13.96
CA ALA A 137 15.16 -1.94 -12.94
C ALA A 137 16.37 -1.22 -13.56
N SER A 138 16.90 -1.73 -14.67
CA SER A 138 18.06 -1.14 -15.35
C SER A 138 17.72 0.16 -16.06
N LEU A 139 16.49 0.34 -16.53
CA LEU A 139 16.03 1.61 -17.09
C LEU A 139 16.00 2.70 -16.02
N VAL A 140 15.42 2.39 -14.85
CA VAL A 140 15.40 3.31 -13.70
C VAL A 140 16.82 3.64 -13.24
N THR A 141 17.66 2.63 -13.05
CA THR A 141 19.07 2.81 -12.66
C THR A 141 19.85 3.64 -13.69
N ALA A 142 19.56 3.48 -14.99
CA ALA A 142 20.21 4.25 -16.04
C ALA A 142 19.84 5.73 -15.99
N GLU A 143 18.58 6.05 -15.72
CA GLU A 143 18.12 7.44 -15.55
C GLU A 143 18.75 8.08 -14.31
N GLU A 144 18.80 7.37 -13.18
CA GLU A 144 19.48 7.85 -11.97
C GLU A 144 20.97 8.12 -12.21
N ARG A 145 21.66 7.20 -12.91
CA ARG A 145 23.11 7.28 -13.12
C ARG A 145 23.52 8.32 -14.18
N TYR A 146 22.76 8.42 -15.27
CA TYR A 146 23.15 9.22 -16.44
C TYR A 146 22.28 10.45 -16.66
N GLY A 147 21.17 10.58 -15.94
CA GLY A 147 20.23 11.69 -16.05
C GLY A 147 19.45 11.72 -17.36
N VAL A 148 19.46 10.62 -18.13
CA VAL A 148 18.71 10.51 -19.40
C VAL A 148 17.37 9.86 -19.10
N ASN A 149 16.29 10.50 -19.57
CA ASN A 149 14.93 10.06 -19.32
C ASN A 149 14.74 8.57 -19.63
N SER A 150 14.32 7.77 -18.64
CA SER A 150 14.25 6.31 -18.78
C SER A 150 13.20 5.88 -19.80
N LEU A 151 12.11 6.64 -19.98
CA LEU A 151 11.07 6.34 -20.98
C LEU A 151 11.59 6.55 -22.41
N ILE A 152 12.48 7.52 -22.64
CA ILE A 152 13.17 7.67 -23.93
C ILE A 152 14.01 6.42 -24.21
N ILE A 153 14.84 5.99 -23.27
CA ILE A 153 15.71 4.82 -23.45
C ILE A 153 14.86 3.57 -23.73
N ALA A 154 13.79 3.39 -22.96
CA ALA A 154 12.84 2.29 -23.12
C ALA A 154 12.17 2.30 -24.51
N ALA A 155 11.76 3.47 -25.00
CA ALA A 155 11.14 3.63 -26.30
C ALA A 155 12.09 3.36 -27.46
N ILE A 156 13.34 3.79 -27.36
CA ILE A 156 14.38 3.44 -28.35
C ILE A 156 14.61 1.92 -28.34
N ALA A 157 14.82 1.31 -27.16
CA ALA A 157 15.00 -0.13 -27.05
C ALA A 157 13.82 -0.89 -27.67
N PHE A 158 12.58 -0.49 -27.36
CA PHE A 158 11.38 -1.11 -27.91
C PHE A 158 11.31 -1.01 -29.43
N LEU A 159 11.61 0.17 -29.98
CA LEU A 159 11.59 0.42 -31.43
C LEU A 159 12.69 -0.39 -32.16
N GLU A 160 13.95 -0.23 -31.73
CA GLU A 160 15.12 -0.78 -32.43
C GLU A 160 15.22 -2.30 -32.35
N SER A 161 14.74 -2.90 -31.26
CA SER A 161 14.76 -4.36 -31.07
C SER A 161 13.46 -5.07 -31.47
N GLY A 162 12.43 -4.33 -31.92
CA GLY A 162 11.11 -4.89 -32.20
C GLY A 162 10.46 -5.54 -30.98
N GLY A 163 10.59 -4.90 -29.81
CA GLY A 163 10.13 -5.45 -28.52
C GLY A 163 11.05 -6.55 -27.96
N GLY A 164 12.35 -6.47 -28.25
CA GLY A 164 13.38 -7.42 -27.81
C GLY A 164 13.40 -8.74 -28.59
N ARG A 165 12.74 -8.79 -29.76
CA ARG A 165 12.57 -10.01 -30.56
C ARG A 165 13.58 -10.12 -31.70
N SER A 166 14.24 -9.03 -32.07
CA SER A 166 15.23 -9.05 -33.15
C SER A 166 16.36 -10.03 -32.85
N ARG A 167 16.96 -10.57 -33.90
CA ARG A 167 18.06 -11.54 -33.78
C ARG A 167 19.23 -10.95 -32.98
N ILE A 168 19.59 -9.69 -33.25
CA ILE A 168 20.65 -8.96 -32.55
C ILE A 168 20.30 -8.78 -31.06
N ALA A 169 19.05 -8.43 -30.74
CA ALA A 169 18.62 -8.29 -29.35
C ALA A 169 18.68 -9.60 -28.57
N ARG A 170 18.36 -10.73 -29.22
CA ARG A 170 18.32 -12.06 -28.60
C ARG A 170 19.70 -12.71 -28.47
N GLU A 171 20.48 -12.71 -29.55
CA GLU A 171 21.76 -13.43 -29.61
C GLU A 171 22.95 -12.59 -29.15
N LYS A 172 22.84 -11.25 -29.22
CA LYS A 172 23.92 -10.33 -28.83
C LYS A 172 23.59 -9.45 -27.62
N ASN A 173 22.40 -9.63 -27.01
CA ASN A 173 21.90 -8.79 -25.93
C ASN A 173 21.92 -7.28 -26.25
N ASN A 174 21.85 -6.93 -27.54
CA ASN A 174 21.97 -5.56 -28.01
C ASN A 174 20.59 -5.05 -28.43
N LEU A 175 19.93 -4.33 -27.51
CA LEU A 175 18.56 -3.84 -27.70
C LEU A 175 18.44 -2.64 -28.65
N PHE A 176 19.57 -2.07 -29.08
CA PHE A 176 19.63 -0.77 -29.74
C PHE A 176 20.28 -0.82 -31.13
N GLY A 177 20.65 -2.02 -31.60
CA GLY A 177 21.30 -2.20 -32.91
C GLY A 177 22.70 -1.59 -33.00
N LEU A 178 23.38 -1.38 -31.87
CA LEU A 178 24.68 -0.68 -31.85
C LEU A 178 25.75 -1.43 -32.65
N GLY A 179 26.46 -0.72 -33.52
CA GLY A 179 27.52 -1.28 -34.36
C GLY A 179 27.03 -2.08 -35.57
N ALA A 180 25.72 -2.20 -35.78
CA ALA A 180 25.20 -2.86 -36.98
C ALA A 180 25.47 -1.99 -38.22
N ALA A 181 26.22 -2.53 -39.18
CA ALA A 181 26.51 -1.88 -40.45
C ALA A 181 25.67 -2.47 -41.59
N ASP A 182 25.29 -1.67 -42.59
CA ASP A 182 24.36 -2.07 -43.66
C ASP A 182 24.76 -3.36 -44.40
N ALA A 183 26.06 -3.53 -44.68
CA ALA A 183 26.57 -4.69 -45.40
C ALA A 183 26.58 -5.98 -44.57
N SER A 184 26.63 -5.88 -43.23
CA SER A 184 26.69 -7.04 -42.34
C SER A 184 26.12 -6.74 -40.94
N PRO A 185 24.80 -6.45 -40.83
CA PRO A 185 24.22 -5.87 -39.61
C PRO A 185 24.45 -6.73 -38.38
N PHE A 186 24.30 -8.05 -38.50
CA PHE A 186 24.50 -8.97 -37.39
C PHE A 186 25.97 -9.17 -37.02
N ALA A 187 26.85 -9.36 -38.02
CA ALA A 187 28.25 -9.67 -37.78
C ALA A 187 28.99 -8.50 -37.10
N SER A 188 28.70 -7.27 -37.56
CA SER A 188 29.33 -6.05 -37.07
C SER A 188 28.72 -5.53 -35.76
N ALA A 189 27.48 -5.92 -35.42
CA ALA A 189 26.82 -5.47 -34.21
C ALA A 189 27.61 -5.83 -32.95
N LEU A 190 27.65 -4.89 -32.00
CA LEU A 190 28.22 -5.12 -30.67
C LEU A 190 27.46 -6.24 -29.96
N SER A 191 28.20 -7.01 -29.17
CA SER A 191 27.68 -8.04 -28.28
C SER A 191 27.89 -7.64 -26.83
N PHE A 192 26.85 -7.82 -26.02
CA PHE A 192 26.87 -7.58 -24.57
C PHE A 192 26.65 -8.89 -23.82
N SER A 193 27.18 -8.97 -22.60
CA SER A 193 26.97 -10.16 -21.75
C SER A 193 25.52 -10.25 -21.28
N ARG A 194 24.87 -9.10 -21.05
CA ARG A 194 23.45 -9.02 -20.68
C ARG A 194 22.78 -7.80 -21.29
N LYS A 195 21.45 -7.85 -21.46
CA LYS A 195 20.67 -6.75 -22.06
C LYS A 195 20.81 -5.44 -21.28
N GLN A 196 20.92 -5.54 -19.96
CA GLN A 196 21.11 -4.42 -19.04
C GLN A 196 22.36 -3.60 -19.39
N GLU A 197 23.44 -4.25 -19.86
CA GLU A 197 24.66 -3.54 -20.26
C GLU A 197 24.44 -2.68 -21.50
N SER A 198 23.65 -3.17 -22.47
CA SER A 198 23.29 -2.36 -23.64
C SER A 198 22.47 -1.13 -23.26
N VAL A 199 21.62 -1.23 -22.21
CA VAL A 199 20.84 -0.10 -21.68
C VAL A 199 21.77 0.96 -21.09
N TYR A 200 22.71 0.56 -20.24
CA TYR A 200 23.68 1.49 -19.65
C TYR A 200 24.62 2.10 -20.69
N PHE A 201 25.01 1.32 -21.70
CA PHE A 201 25.84 1.81 -22.80
C PHE A 201 25.12 2.93 -23.57
N VAL A 202 23.86 2.71 -23.97
CA VAL A 202 23.10 3.75 -24.67
C VAL A 202 22.83 4.96 -23.80
N ALA A 203 22.51 4.77 -22.52
CA ALA A 203 22.31 5.89 -21.61
C ALA A 203 23.57 6.77 -21.47
N ASN A 204 24.74 6.14 -21.34
CA ASN A 204 26.03 6.82 -21.33
C ASN A 204 26.28 7.55 -22.67
N LEU A 205 26.10 6.87 -23.80
CA LEU A 205 26.28 7.43 -25.13
C LEU A 205 25.41 8.67 -25.34
N LEU A 206 24.11 8.59 -25.01
CA LEU A 206 23.18 9.70 -25.13
C LEU A 206 23.62 10.87 -24.24
N ARG A 207 23.93 10.61 -22.96
CA ARG A 207 24.36 11.63 -22.00
C ARG A 207 25.58 12.40 -22.49
N TYR A 208 26.65 11.70 -22.82
CA TYR A 208 27.95 12.34 -23.01
C TYR A 208 28.22 12.76 -24.45
N SER A 209 27.65 12.07 -25.44
CA SER A 209 27.90 12.38 -26.86
C SER A 209 26.80 13.23 -27.49
N TYR A 210 25.54 13.08 -27.06
CA TYR A 210 24.39 13.73 -27.70
C TYR A 210 23.76 14.86 -26.88
N LEU A 211 23.74 14.74 -25.55
CA LEU A 211 23.02 15.66 -24.66
C LEU A 211 23.94 16.58 -23.85
N CYS A 212 25.24 16.31 -23.83
CA CYS A 212 26.25 17.21 -23.29
C CYS A 212 26.62 18.26 -24.33
N ARG A 213 26.65 19.54 -23.97
CA ARG A 213 27.01 20.65 -24.88
C ARG A 213 28.37 20.47 -25.56
N TRP A 214 29.31 19.79 -24.89
CA TRP A 214 30.66 19.51 -25.39
C TRP A 214 30.77 18.13 -26.08
N GLY A 215 29.67 17.38 -26.15
CA GLY A 215 29.61 16.09 -26.81
C GLY A 215 29.72 16.22 -28.32
N ARG A 216 30.41 15.27 -28.95
CA ARG A 216 30.69 15.24 -30.40
C ARG A 216 29.42 15.40 -31.27
N HIS A 217 28.30 14.85 -30.82
CA HIS A 217 27.04 14.79 -31.56
C HIS A 217 25.99 15.77 -31.04
N TYR A 218 26.34 16.68 -30.14
CA TYR A 218 25.40 17.62 -29.54
C TYR A 218 24.75 18.52 -30.59
N ARG A 219 23.41 18.53 -30.62
CA ARG A 219 22.60 19.40 -31.50
C ARG A 219 21.40 20.03 -30.78
N GLY A 220 21.32 19.86 -29.46
CA GLY A 220 20.17 20.25 -28.63
C GLY A 220 19.90 19.21 -27.56
N ASN A 221 18.76 19.32 -26.88
CA ASN A 221 18.44 18.54 -25.68
C ASN A 221 17.22 17.62 -25.83
N ASN A 222 16.72 17.34 -27.03
CA ASN A 222 15.54 16.49 -27.26
C ASN A 222 15.77 15.44 -28.37
N LEU A 223 14.78 14.58 -28.65
CA LEU A 223 14.91 13.52 -29.65
C LEU A 223 15.07 14.04 -31.07
N VAL A 224 14.47 15.19 -31.42
CA VAL A 224 14.69 15.83 -32.73
C VAL A 224 16.16 16.18 -32.91
N ALA A 225 16.79 16.76 -31.89
CA ALA A 225 18.22 17.07 -31.89
C ALA A 225 19.09 15.81 -31.93
N ILE A 226 18.75 14.77 -31.15
CA ILE A 226 19.46 13.48 -31.19
C ILE A 226 19.40 12.89 -32.60
N ASN A 227 18.24 12.94 -33.26
CA ASN A 227 18.00 12.30 -34.55
C ASN A 227 19.02 12.75 -35.62
N VAL A 228 19.38 14.03 -35.63
CA VAL A 228 20.33 14.63 -36.60
C VAL A 228 21.61 13.82 -36.77
N ARG A 229 22.07 13.12 -35.72
CA ARG A 229 23.29 12.31 -35.73
C ARG A 229 23.09 10.85 -35.31
N TYR A 230 21.88 10.46 -34.92
CA TYR A 230 21.63 9.10 -34.40
C TYR A 230 21.08 8.17 -35.48
N ALA A 231 20.16 8.65 -36.32
CA ALA A 231 19.54 7.83 -37.36
C ALA A 231 19.49 8.57 -38.70
N SER A 232 19.55 7.81 -39.78
CA SER A 232 19.35 8.31 -41.15
C SER A 232 17.87 8.58 -41.45
N ASP A 233 16.94 7.96 -40.72
CA ASP A 233 15.50 8.16 -40.87
C ASP A 233 15.06 9.53 -40.29
N PRO A 234 14.57 10.47 -41.11
CA PRO A 234 14.14 11.77 -40.63
C PRO A 234 12.94 11.70 -39.67
N PHE A 235 12.17 10.60 -39.67
CA PHE A 235 11.01 10.40 -38.80
C PHE A 235 11.32 9.58 -37.54
N TRP A 236 12.59 9.22 -37.30
CA TRP A 236 12.98 8.40 -36.15
C TRP A 236 12.52 9.01 -34.81
N ALA A 237 12.75 10.31 -34.59
CA ALA A 237 12.31 10.98 -33.36
C ALA A 237 10.79 10.84 -33.12
N ASN A 238 9.99 10.95 -34.19
CA ASN A 238 8.54 10.79 -34.12
C ASN A 238 8.13 9.33 -33.85
N LYS A 239 8.87 8.35 -34.40
CA LYS A 239 8.65 6.92 -34.12
C LYS A 239 8.94 6.61 -32.65
N VAL A 240 10.04 7.14 -32.11
CA VAL A 240 10.39 7.01 -30.68
C VAL A 240 9.31 7.68 -29.81
N GLY A 241 8.89 8.90 -30.13
CA GLY A 241 7.79 9.58 -29.42
C GLY A 241 6.49 8.77 -29.40
N ARG A 242 6.12 8.13 -30.53
CA ARG A 242 4.96 7.22 -30.57
C ARG A 242 5.18 5.96 -29.74
N ALA A 243 6.39 5.42 -29.70
CA ALA A 243 6.71 4.29 -28.83
C ALA A 243 6.60 4.68 -27.35
N MET A 244 7.08 5.87 -26.95
CA MET A 244 6.88 6.41 -25.61
C MET A 244 5.39 6.45 -25.24
N ALA A 245 4.53 6.99 -26.11
CA ALA A 245 3.08 7.05 -25.88
C ALA A 245 2.41 5.67 -25.76
N ARG A 246 2.94 4.65 -26.43
CA ARG A 246 2.44 3.26 -26.31
C ARG A 246 2.86 2.63 -24.99
N ILE A 247 4.13 2.78 -24.62
CA ILE A 247 4.68 2.27 -23.35
C ILE A 247 3.96 2.94 -22.17
N ALA A 248 3.81 4.27 -22.23
CA ALA A 248 3.09 5.08 -21.27
C ALA A 248 1.67 4.58 -21.02
N ARG A 249 0.85 4.43 -22.07
CA ARG A 249 -0.52 3.91 -21.92
C ARG A 249 -0.54 2.49 -21.37
N ALA A 250 0.34 1.62 -21.85
CA ALA A 250 0.42 0.25 -21.39
C ALA A 250 0.85 0.13 -19.92
N ALA A 251 1.65 1.07 -19.41
CA ALA A 251 2.08 1.13 -18.02
C ALA A 251 0.96 1.49 -17.04
N ILE A 252 -0.17 2.04 -17.49
CA ILE A 252 -1.26 2.51 -16.62
C ILE A 252 -2.21 1.34 -16.27
N PRO A 253 -2.43 0.98 -14.99
CA PRO A 253 -3.26 -0.17 -14.60
C PRO A 253 -4.63 -0.27 -15.27
N GLN A 254 -5.28 0.87 -15.59
CA GLN A 254 -6.62 0.94 -16.20
C GLN A 254 -6.65 1.50 -17.63
N GLY A 255 -5.48 1.68 -18.27
CA GLY A 255 -5.41 2.22 -19.63
C GLY A 255 -5.96 1.23 -20.66
N ARG A 256 -7.15 1.50 -21.20
CA ARG A 256 -7.60 0.94 -22.48
C ARG A 256 -6.81 1.56 -23.63
#